data_AF-B7Z943-F1
#
_entry.id   AF-B7Z943-F1
#
_cell.length_a   1.000
_cell.length_b   1.000
_cell.length_c   1.000
_cell.angle_alpha   90.00
_cell.angle_beta   90.00
_cell.angle_gamma   90.00
#
_symmetry.space_group_name_H-M   'P 1'
#
loop_
_entity.id
_entity.type
_entity.pdbx_description
1 polymer ?
#
loop_
_entity_poly.entity_id
_entity_poly.type
_entity_poly.pdbx_seq_one_letter_code
_entity_poly.pdbx_strand_id
1 'polypeptide(L)'
;MEPAVSLAVCALLFLLWVRLKGLEFVLIHQRWVFVCLFLLPLSLIFDIYYYVRAWVVFKLSSAPRLHEQRVRDIQKQVREWKEQGSKTFMCTGRPGWLTVSLRVGKYKKTHKNIMINLMDILEVDTFQNDIHVYPIWLCPFILPSQPGLVHPKGNEAELYIDIGAYGEPRVKHFEARSCMRQLEKFVRSVHGFQMLYADCYMNREEFWEMFDGSLYHKLREKLGCQDAFPEVYDKICKAARH
;
A
#
# COMPACT_ATOMS: atom_id res chain seq x y z
N MET A 1 -0.98 -36.57 59.33
CA MET A 1 -0.34 -35.48 58.59
C MET A 1 -0.39 -34.24 59.46
N GLU A 2 0.79 -33.78 59.90
CA GLU A 2 0.89 -32.74 60.92
C GLU A 2 0.33 -31.39 60.43
N PRO A 3 -0.41 -30.65 61.28
CA PRO A 3 -1.01 -29.36 60.93
C PRO A 3 0.01 -28.32 60.43
N ALA A 4 1.27 -28.45 60.85
CA ALA A 4 2.38 -27.61 60.38
C ALA A 4 2.67 -27.75 58.88
N VAL A 5 2.54 -28.96 58.33
CA VAL A 5 2.79 -29.22 56.89
C VAL A 5 1.67 -28.60 56.04
N SER A 6 0.42 -28.66 56.52
CA SER A 6 -0.71 -28.03 55.83
C SER A 6 -0.60 -26.50 55.79
N LEU A 7 -0.21 -25.89 56.91
CA LEU A 7 0.05 -24.43 57.00
C LEU A 7 1.19 -23.99 56.07
N ALA A 8 2.28 -24.77 55.99
CA ALA A 8 3.39 -24.47 55.09
C ALA A 8 3.00 -24.54 53.61
N VAL A 9 2.19 -25.53 53.22
CA VAL A 9 1.69 -25.67 51.84
C VAL A 9 0.73 -24.53 51.49
N CYS A 10 -0.17 -24.14 52.41
CA CYS A 10 -1.06 -22.99 52.21
C CYS A 10 -0.29 -21.68 52.08
N ALA A 11 0.76 -21.47 52.88
CA ALA A 11 1.61 -20.28 52.80
C ALA A 11 2.38 -20.21 51.47
N LEU A 12 2.92 -21.34 50.99
CA LEU A 12 3.59 -21.42 49.69
C LEU A 12 2.63 -21.14 48.53
N LEU A 13 1.43 -21.71 48.56
CA LEU A 13 0.40 -21.46 47.54
C LEU A 13 -0.06 -20.00 47.55
N PHE A 14 -0.18 -19.37 48.72
CA PHE A 14 -0.50 -17.95 48.84
C PHE A 14 0.62 -17.06 48.29
N LEU A 15 1.89 -17.35 48.61
CA LEU A 15 3.04 -16.61 48.05
C LEU A 15 3.15 -16.79 46.53
N LEU A 16 2.88 -17.98 46.02
CA LEU A 16 2.84 -18.26 44.59
C LEU A 16 1.70 -17.49 43.91
N TRP A 17 0.52 -17.45 44.55
CA TRP A 17 -0.63 -16.70 44.08
C TRP A 17 -0.39 -15.18 44.09
N VAL A 18 0.23 -14.65 45.14
CA VAL A 18 0.66 -13.23 45.21
C VAL A 18 1.71 -12.93 44.16
N ARG A 19 2.66 -13.84 43.89
CA ARG A 19 3.61 -13.66 42.79
C ARG A 19 2.92 -13.65 41.43
N LEU A 20 2.00 -14.58 41.16
CA LEU A 20 1.33 -14.69 39.86
C LEU A 20 0.33 -13.55 39.63
N LYS A 21 -0.57 -13.28 40.58
CA LYS A 21 -1.53 -12.17 40.51
C LYS A 21 -0.87 -10.81 40.66
N GLY A 22 0.19 -10.69 41.46
CA GLY A 22 0.98 -9.47 41.56
C GLY A 22 1.73 -9.17 40.26
N LEU A 23 2.29 -10.19 39.62
CA LEU A 23 2.91 -10.05 38.30
C LEU A 23 1.85 -9.66 37.25
N GLU A 24 0.68 -10.28 37.26
CA GLU A 24 -0.44 -9.92 36.39
C GLU A 24 -0.91 -8.48 36.65
N PHE A 25 -1.03 -8.06 37.92
CA PHE A 25 -1.39 -6.70 38.30
C PHE A 25 -0.36 -5.68 37.81
N VAL A 26 0.94 -5.96 37.95
CA VAL A 26 2.04 -5.11 37.43
C VAL A 26 2.04 -5.09 35.90
N LEU A 27 1.86 -6.24 35.25
CA LEU A 27 1.74 -6.34 33.79
C LEU A 27 0.45 -5.70 33.23
N ILE A 28 -0.55 -5.39 34.05
CA ILE A 28 -1.78 -4.70 33.62
C ILE A 28 -1.73 -3.20 33.96
N HIS A 29 -1.34 -2.85 35.19
CA HIS A 29 -1.37 -1.48 35.70
C HIS A 29 -0.07 -0.71 35.43
N GLN A 30 1.07 -1.41 35.31
CA GLN A 30 2.38 -0.82 34.98
C GLN A 30 2.82 -1.21 33.56
N ARG A 31 1.87 -1.48 32.65
CA ARG A 31 2.14 -1.74 31.21
C ARG A 31 3.05 -0.69 30.59
N TRP A 32 2.85 0.56 30.98
CA TRP A 32 3.64 1.68 30.48
C TRP A 32 5.13 1.51 30.81
N VAL A 33 5.51 0.93 31.96
CA VAL A 33 6.91 0.65 32.32
C VAL A 33 7.52 -0.33 31.32
N PHE A 34 6.80 -1.42 31.04
CA PHE A 34 7.26 -2.43 30.08
C PHE A 34 7.33 -1.86 28.65
N VAL A 35 6.32 -1.09 28.26
CA VAL A 35 6.27 -0.44 26.94
C VAL A 35 7.42 0.55 26.79
N CYS A 36 7.63 1.44 27.76
CA CYS A 36 8.65 2.49 27.68
C CYS A 36 10.08 1.95 27.79
N LEU A 37 10.32 0.93 28.63
CA LEU A 37 11.68 0.43 28.87
C LEU A 37 12.10 -0.70 27.93
N PHE A 38 11.15 -1.45 27.36
CA PHE A 38 11.47 -2.62 26.53
C PHE A 38 10.86 -2.52 25.13
N LEU A 39 9.55 -2.26 25.03
CA LEU A 39 8.87 -2.28 23.73
C LEU A 39 9.32 -1.12 22.82
N LEU A 40 9.36 0.12 23.33
CA LEU A 40 9.75 1.30 22.58
C LEU A 40 11.23 1.26 22.16
N PRO A 41 12.20 0.91 23.04
CA PRO A 41 13.58 0.75 22.62
C PRO A 41 13.76 -0.38 21.61
N LEU A 42 13.06 -1.51 21.78
CA LEU A 42 13.12 -2.61 20.81
C LEU A 42 12.50 -2.21 19.46
N SER A 43 11.39 -1.45 19.47
CA SER A 43 10.79 -0.88 18.26
C SER A 43 11.75 0.08 17.57
N LEU A 44 12.40 0.97 18.32
CA LEU A 44 13.39 1.90 17.78
C LEU A 44 14.58 1.16 17.15
N ILE A 45 15.11 0.14 17.82
CA ILE A 45 16.18 -0.71 17.27
C ILE A 45 15.71 -1.41 15.99
N PHE A 46 14.48 -1.93 15.99
CA PHE A 46 13.89 -2.57 14.83
C PHE A 46 13.74 -1.60 13.66
N ASP A 47 13.25 -0.38 13.92
CA ASP A 47 13.11 0.68 12.92
C ASP A 47 14.46 1.12 12.37
N ILE A 48 15.47 1.28 13.24
CA ILE A 48 16.85 1.57 12.83
C ILE A 48 17.39 0.42 11.96
N TYR A 49 17.19 -0.83 12.35
CA TYR A 49 17.63 -1.98 11.55
C TYR A 49 16.97 -2.00 10.17
N TYR A 50 15.65 -1.79 10.08
CA TYR A 50 14.94 -1.74 8.80
C TYR A 50 15.36 -0.53 7.96
N TYR A 51 15.60 0.63 8.59
CA TYR A 51 16.11 1.81 7.92
C TYR A 51 17.51 1.59 7.35
N VAL A 52 18.44 1.07 8.16
CA VAL A 52 19.82 0.76 7.73
C VAL A 52 19.79 -0.32 6.65
N ARG A 53 18.98 -1.37 6.82
CA ARG A 53 18.79 -2.40 5.78
C ARG A 53 18.27 -1.79 4.49
N ALA A 54 17.23 -0.96 4.55
CA ALA A 54 16.69 -0.27 3.38
C ALA A 54 17.74 0.62 2.73
N TRP A 55 18.54 1.34 3.52
CA TRP A 55 19.64 2.17 3.04
C TRP A 55 20.78 1.37 2.40
N VAL A 56 21.17 0.23 2.98
CA VAL A 56 22.19 -0.68 2.43
C VAL A 56 21.69 -1.32 1.14
N VAL A 57 20.46 -1.85 1.14
CA VAL A 57 19.79 -2.35 -0.07
C VAL A 57 19.68 -1.23 -1.10
N PHE A 58 19.41 0.00 -0.67
CA PHE A 58 19.38 1.16 -1.55
C PHE A 58 20.75 1.40 -2.20
N LYS A 59 21.82 1.53 -1.41
CA LYS A 59 23.16 1.81 -1.94
C LYS A 59 23.76 0.66 -2.75
N LEU A 60 23.45 -0.59 -2.43
CA LEU A 60 24.06 -1.76 -3.06
C LEU A 60 23.18 -2.40 -4.14
N SER A 61 21.86 -2.19 -4.11
CA SER A 61 20.89 -2.92 -4.95
C SER A 61 19.90 -2.01 -5.69
N SER A 62 19.79 -0.73 -5.35
CA SER A 62 18.99 0.25 -6.10
C SER A 62 19.78 0.80 -7.27
N ALA A 63 19.88 -0.02 -8.32
CA ALA A 63 20.22 0.44 -9.65
C ALA A 63 19.09 0.04 -10.60
N PRO A 64 18.57 0.97 -11.44
CA PRO A 64 17.67 0.64 -12.55
C PRO A 64 18.19 -0.51 -13.43
N ARG A 65 19.52 -0.69 -13.46
CA ARG A 65 20.22 -1.77 -14.17
C ARG A 65 19.86 -3.19 -13.74
N LEU A 66 19.42 -3.41 -12.50
CA LEU A 66 19.05 -4.74 -12.00
C LEU A 66 17.57 -5.08 -12.20
N HIS A 67 16.74 -4.09 -12.59
CA HIS A 67 15.31 -4.32 -12.85
C HIS A 67 15.11 -5.39 -13.93
N GLU A 68 15.79 -5.23 -15.06
CA GLU A 68 15.78 -6.17 -16.18
C GLU A 68 16.19 -7.59 -15.77
N GLN A 69 17.20 -7.72 -14.92
CA GLN A 69 17.62 -9.02 -14.40
C GLN A 69 16.55 -9.65 -13.51
N ARG A 70 15.94 -8.88 -12.61
CA ARG A 70 14.88 -9.36 -11.72
C ARG A 70 13.62 -9.75 -12.49
N VAL A 71 13.27 -8.99 -13.53
CA VAL A 71 12.19 -9.35 -14.46
C VAL A 71 12.53 -10.67 -15.15
N ARG A 72 13.75 -10.84 -15.66
CA ARG A 72 14.19 -12.12 -16.26
C ARG A 72 14.13 -13.28 -15.27
N ASP A 73 14.47 -13.07 -14.00
CA ASP A 73 14.40 -14.08 -12.95
C ASP A 73 12.95 -14.46 -12.62
N ILE A 74 12.02 -13.49 -12.58
CA ILE A 74 10.59 -13.76 -12.42
C ILE A 74 10.07 -14.54 -13.63
N GLN A 75 10.40 -14.11 -14.85
CA GLN A 75 10.01 -14.80 -16.07
C GLN A 75 10.56 -16.24 -16.11
N LYS A 76 11.78 -16.47 -15.63
CA LYS A 76 12.37 -17.81 -15.51
C LYS A 76 11.54 -18.68 -14.56
N GLN A 77 11.21 -18.19 -13.37
CA GLN A 77 10.36 -18.91 -12.41
C GLN A 77 8.99 -19.29 -13.01
N VAL A 78 8.38 -18.38 -13.79
CA VAL A 78 7.11 -18.62 -14.46
C VAL A 78 7.24 -19.65 -15.59
N ARG A 79 8.31 -19.59 -16.39
CA ARG A 79 8.61 -20.58 -17.44
C ARG A 79 8.84 -21.97 -16.87
N GLU A 80 9.64 -22.10 -15.81
CA GLU A 80 9.85 -23.37 -15.10
C GLU A 80 8.54 -23.95 -14.56
N TRP A 81 7.68 -23.11 -13.99
CA TRP A 81 6.36 -23.55 -13.54
C TRP A 81 5.48 -24.05 -14.70
N LYS A 82 5.55 -23.39 -15.86
CA LYS A 82 4.84 -23.80 -17.08
C LYS A 82 5.36 -25.13 -17.61
N GLU A 83 6.68 -25.32 -17.66
CA GLU A 83 7.35 -26.57 -18.06
C GLU A 83 7.01 -27.74 -17.12
N GLN A 84 6.77 -27.48 -15.84
CA GLN A 84 6.31 -28.46 -14.86
C GLN A 84 4.83 -28.89 -15.04
N GLY A 85 4.18 -28.41 -16.11
CA GLY A 85 2.80 -28.76 -16.46
C GLY A 85 1.75 -27.96 -15.70
N SER A 86 2.11 -26.82 -15.11
CA SER A 86 1.15 -25.87 -14.50
C SER A 86 0.21 -26.50 -13.46
N LYS A 87 0.68 -27.51 -12.71
CA LYS A 87 -0.15 -28.36 -11.83
C LYS A 87 -0.81 -27.64 -10.66
N THR A 88 -0.28 -26.49 -10.25
CA THR A 88 -0.78 -25.68 -9.14
C THR A 88 -0.84 -24.22 -9.55
N PHE A 89 -1.77 -23.44 -9.02
CA PHE A 89 -1.79 -21.99 -9.26
C PHE A 89 -0.53 -21.31 -8.68
N MET A 90 -0.16 -20.16 -9.24
CA MET A 90 0.93 -19.33 -8.74
C MET A 90 0.43 -18.31 -7.72
N CYS A 91 1.31 -17.90 -6.80
CA CYS A 91 1.07 -16.77 -5.92
C CYS A 91 2.38 -16.04 -5.61
N THR A 92 2.30 -14.83 -5.05
CA THR A 92 3.50 -14.10 -4.64
C THR A 92 4.20 -14.81 -3.48
N GLY A 93 5.52 -14.91 -3.52
CA GLY A 93 6.33 -15.52 -2.47
C GLY A 93 6.52 -14.64 -1.22
N ARG A 94 5.88 -13.47 -1.17
CA ARG A 94 5.92 -12.57 -0.01
C ARG A 94 5.43 -13.31 1.25
N PRO A 95 6.23 -13.37 2.34
CA PRO A 95 5.81 -13.98 3.60
C PRO A 95 4.49 -13.41 4.12
N GLY A 96 3.66 -14.27 4.72
CA GLY A 96 2.34 -13.87 5.23
C GLY A 96 2.40 -12.75 6.28
N TRP A 97 3.40 -12.77 7.16
CA TRP A 97 3.60 -11.76 8.21
C TRP A 97 3.96 -10.37 7.69
N LEU A 98 4.41 -10.27 6.42
CA LEU A 98 4.61 -8.99 5.75
C LEU A 98 3.34 -8.46 5.08
N THR A 99 2.23 -9.22 5.09
CA THR A 99 0.96 -8.80 4.49
C THR A 99 0.18 -7.97 5.50
N VAL A 100 -0.36 -6.82 5.09
CA VAL A 100 -1.31 -6.03 5.88
C VAL A 100 -2.70 -6.68 5.79
N SER A 101 -2.83 -7.92 6.26
CA SER A 101 -4.10 -8.64 6.27
C SER A 101 -4.17 -9.59 7.46
N LEU A 102 -5.31 -9.57 8.14
CA LEU A 102 -5.62 -10.50 9.23
C LEU A 102 -5.86 -11.94 8.72
N ARG A 103 -6.08 -12.10 7.40
CA ARG A 103 -6.30 -13.42 6.79
C ARG A 103 -4.97 -14.08 6.48
N VAL A 104 -4.70 -15.20 7.14
CA VAL A 104 -3.55 -16.06 6.82
C VAL A 104 -3.76 -16.68 5.44
N GLY A 105 -2.88 -16.36 4.49
CA GLY A 105 -2.92 -16.90 3.13
C GLY A 105 -2.59 -18.38 3.06
N LYS A 106 -3.50 -19.27 3.48
CA LYS A 106 -3.32 -20.74 3.47
C LYS A 106 -2.94 -21.28 2.09
N TYR A 107 -3.42 -20.64 1.02
CA TYR A 107 -3.10 -20.97 -0.37
C TYR A 107 -1.60 -20.93 -0.67
N LYS A 108 -0.80 -20.11 0.04
CA LYS A 108 0.66 -20.04 -0.15
C LYS A 108 1.38 -21.35 0.17
N LYS A 109 0.74 -22.29 0.88
CA LYS A 109 1.28 -23.64 1.15
C LYS A 109 1.09 -24.60 -0.02
N THR A 110 0.06 -24.38 -0.85
CA THR A 110 -0.31 -25.28 -1.95
C THR A 110 0.06 -24.72 -3.32
N HIS A 111 0.16 -23.39 -3.43
CA HIS A 111 0.46 -22.67 -4.66
C HIS A 111 1.98 -22.52 -4.84
N LYS A 112 2.43 -22.43 -6.09
CA LYS A 112 3.83 -22.11 -6.37
C LYS A 112 4.12 -20.66 -5.96
N ASN A 113 5.06 -20.47 -5.05
CA ASN A 113 5.50 -19.15 -4.62
C ASN A 113 6.48 -18.58 -5.65
N ILE A 114 6.09 -17.50 -6.32
CA ILE A 114 6.94 -16.74 -7.25
C ILE A 114 7.55 -15.57 -6.46
N MET A 115 8.87 -15.56 -6.33
CA MET A 115 9.58 -14.51 -5.60
C MET A 115 9.66 -13.26 -6.47
N ILE A 116 8.85 -12.25 -6.12
CA ILE A 116 8.80 -10.95 -6.80
C ILE A 116 9.59 -9.96 -5.94
N ASN A 117 10.83 -9.68 -6.34
CA ASN A 117 11.68 -8.69 -5.68
C ASN A 117 11.68 -7.35 -6.44
N LEU A 118 10.49 -6.86 -6.75
CA LEU A 118 10.26 -5.58 -7.43
C LEU A 118 9.91 -4.46 -6.44
N MET A 119 10.38 -4.55 -5.19
CA MET A 119 10.15 -3.50 -4.18
C MET A 119 10.88 -2.18 -4.50
N ASP A 120 11.68 -2.18 -5.56
CA ASP A 120 12.49 -1.06 -6.01
C ASP A 120 11.73 -0.23 -7.06
N ILE A 121 10.53 0.25 -6.71
CA ILE A 121 10.04 1.50 -7.33
C ILE A 121 10.75 2.60 -6.54
N LEU A 122 11.95 2.91 -7.02
CA LEU A 122 12.97 3.67 -6.30
C LEU A 122 12.58 5.13 -6.08
N GLU A 123 11.86 5.69 -7.03
CA GLU A 123 11.43 7.08 -7.01
C GLU A 123 10.34 7.24 -8.08
N VAL A 124 9.38 8.11 -7.79
CA VAL A 124 8.59 8.74 -8.83
C VAL A 124 9.02 10.19 -8.75
N ASP A 125 9.93 10.62 -9.65
CA ASP A 125 10.67 11.89 -9.57
C ASP A 125 9.78 13.11 -9.26
N THR A 126 8.53 13.07 -9.69
CA THR A 126 7.53 14.11 -9.43
C THR A 126 7.09 14.20 -7.97
N PHE A 127 6.93 13.07 -7.25
CA PHE A 127 6.57 13.08 -5.83
C PHE A 127 7.71 13.53 -4.92
N GLN A 128 8.96 13.20 -5.29
CA GLN A 128 10.12 13.64 -4.52
C GLN A 128 10.28 15.15 -4.61
N ASN A 129 10.32 15.74 -5.80
CA ASN A 129 10.62 17.17 -5.93
C ASN A 129 9.51 18.08 -5.39
N ASP A 130 8.24 17.70 -5.55
CA ASP A 130 7.12 18.63 -5.33
C ASP A 130 6.44 18.43 -3.96
N ILE A 131 6.48 17.23 -3.37
CA ILE A 131 5.63 16.88 -2.22
C ILE A 131 6.43 16.28 -1.03
N HIS A 132 7.54 15.55 -1.28
CA HIS A 132 8.35 14.91 -0.23
C HIS A 132 7.53 14.06 0.76
N VAL A 133 6.48 13.36 0.29
CA VAL A 133 5.61 12.53 1.13
C VAL A 133 5.99 11.06 1.02
N TYR A 134 6.34 10.47 2.16
CA TYR A 134 6.60 9.05 2.34
C TYR A 134 5.98 8.55 3.64
N PRO A 135 5.45 7.32 3.69
CA PRO A 135 5.53 6.26 2.67
C PRO A 135 4.52 6.40 1.50
N ILE A 136 4.88 5.84 0.34
CA ILE A 136 4.01 5.76 -0.85
C ILE A 136 3.42 4.34 -0.97
N TRP A 137 2.11 4.26 -1.16
CA TRP A 137 1.39 3.04 -1.48
C TRP A 137 1.47 2.74 -2.97
N LEU A 138 1.78 1.49 -3.33
CA LEU A 138 1.87 1.04 -4.72
C LEU A 138 1.05 -0.23 -4.91
N CYS A 139 0.06 -0.18 -5.80
CA CYS A 139 -0.79 -1.32 -6.13
C CYS A 139 -0.81 -1.56 -7.64
N PRO A 140 -0.03 -2.55 -8.14
CA PRO A 140 -0.08 -2.92 -9.54
C PRO A 140 -1.40 -3.63 -9.87
N PHE A 141 -2.02 -3.26 -10.99
CA PHE A 141 -3.22 -3.89 -11.51
C PHE A 141 -3.20 -3.92 -13.04
N ILE A 142 -3.92 -4.88 -13.63
CA ILE A 142 -4.09 -4.95 -15.08
C ILE A 142 -5.37 -4.20 -15.44
N LEU A 143 -5.26 -3.18 -16.29
CA LEU A 143 -6.40 -2.49 -16.88
C LEU A 143 -6.75 -3.21 -18.20
N PRO A 144 -7.90 -3.91 -18.28
CA PRO A 144 -8.30 -4.55 -19.53
C PRO A 144 -8.65 -3.51 -20.59
N SER A 145 -8.36 -3.83 -21.86
CA SER A 145 -8.79 -3.04 -23.02
C SER A 145 -10.29 -3.23 -23.27
N GLN A 146 -11.09 -2.56 -22.46
CA GLN A 146 -12.54 -2.49 -22.62
C GLN A 146 -12.97 -1.03 -22.71
N PRO A 147 -14.00 -0.72 -23.51
CA PRO A 147 -14.49 0.64 -23.63
C PRO A 147 -15.14 1.09 -22.31
N GLY A 148 -14.85 2.32 -21.91
CA GLY A 148 -15.33 2.89 -20.66
C GLY A 148 -14.63 4.20 -20.35
N LEU A 149 -15.04 4.82 -19.23
CA LEU A 149 -14.50 6.10 -18.78
C LEU A 149 -12.98 6.05 -18.59
N VAL A 150 -12.48 4.91 -18.14
CA VAL A 150 -11.06 4.58 -18.00
C VAL A 150 -10.77 3.40 -18.92
N HIS A 151 -9.83 3.58 -19.84
CA HIS A 151 -9.39 2.55 -20.78
C HIS A 151 -7.90 2.76 -21.09
N PRO A 152 -7.12 1.69 -21.38
CA PRO A 152 -5.72 1.84 -21.76
C PRO A 152 -5.56 2.71 -23.00
N LYS A 153 -4.39 3.37 -23.16
CA LYS A 153 -4.10 4.11 -24.39
C LYS A 153 -4.00 3.17 -25.60
N GLY A 154 -3.43 1.98 -25.40
CA GLY A 154 -3.36 0.95 -26.42
C GLY A 154 -4.66 0.15 -26.55
N ASN A 155 -4.69 -0.73 -27.54
CA ASN A 155 -5.81 -1.65 -27.75
C ASN A 155 -5.68 -2.96 -26.95
N GLU A 156 -4.70 -3.05 -26.04
CA GLU A 156 -4.38 -4.24 -25.27
C GLU A 156 -4.49 -4.00 -23.77
N ALA A 157 -4.57 -5.08 -23.00
CA ALA A 157 -4.54 -4.96 -21.54
C ALA A 157 -3.15 -4.51 -21.08
N GLU A 158 -3.11 -3.45 -20.27
CA GLU A 158 -1.88 -2.80 -19.84
C GLU A 158 -1.72 -2.88 -18.32
N LEU A 159 -0.48 -2.94 -17.84
CA LEU A 159 -0.16 -2.89 -16.41
C LEU A 159 -0.14 -1.43 -15.96
N TYR A 160 -1.03 -1.09 -15.03
CA TYR A 160 -1.04 0.20 -14.33
C TYR A 160 -0.59 0.01 -12.89
N ILE A 161 -0.06 1.07 -12.29
CA ILE A 161 0.33 1.10 -10.88
C ILE A 161 -0.47 2.23 -10.24
N ASP A 162 -1.35 1.88 -9.30
CA ASP A 162 -2.01 2.86 -8.43
C ASP A 162 -1.01 3.35 -7.38
N ILE A 163 -0.82 4.67 -7.34
CA ILE A 163 0.16 5.37 -6.51
C ILE A 163 -0.59 6.26 -5.52
N GLY A 164 -0.57 5.88 -4.24
CA GLY A 164 -1.17 6.64 -3.15
C GLY A 164 -0.10 7.27 -2.27
N ALA A 165 -0.01 8.60 -2.22
CA ALA A 165 0.83 9.31 -1.26
C ALA A 165 -0.02 9.72 -0.04
N TYR A 166 0.32 9.21 1.14
CA TYR A 166 -0.38 9.50 2.39
C TYR A 166 0.56 10.21 3.36
N GLY A 167 0.25 11.46 3.71
CA GLY A 167 1.02 12.22 4.69
C GLY A 167 0.95 13.72 4.48
N GLU A 168 1.59 14.46 5.38
CA GLU A 168 1.73 15.90 5.29
C GLU A 168 2.99 16.25 4.48
N PRO A 169 2.88 17.12 3.45
CA PRO A 169 4.04 17.61 2.70
C PRO A 169 5.07 18.25 3.62
N ARG A 170 6.35 17.87 3.46
CA ARG A 170 7.44 18.36 4.33
C ARG A 170 8.25 19.51 3.72
N VAL A 171 7.79 20.07 2.60
CA VAL A 171 8.48 21.16 1.90
C VAL A 171 8.14 22.51 2.52
N LYS A 172 9.15 23.37 2.73
CA LYS A 172 9.02 24.66 3.45
C LYS A 172 8.05 25.67 2.79
N HIS A 173 7.80 25.53 1.49
CA HIS A 173 6.94 26.42 0.69
C HIS A 173 5.90 25.62 -0.10
N PHE A 174 5.16 24.74 0.59
CA PHE A 174 4.13 23.93 -0.06
C PHE A 174 2.93 24.79 -0.50
N GLU A 175 2.70 24.87 -1.80
CA GLU A 175 1.53 25.49 -2.41
C GLU A 175 0.63 24.38 -2.99
N ALA A 176 -0.39 23.98 -2.22
CA ALA A 176 -1.22 22.81 -2.54
C ALA A 176 -1.78 22.83 -3.97
N ARG A 177 -2.29 23.99 -4.41
CA ARG A 177 -2.90 24.12 -5.73
C ARG A 177 -1.89 23.97 -6.87
N SER A 178 -0.72 24.59 -6.76
CA SER A 178 0.29 24.51 -7.83
C SER A 178 0.89 23.11 -7.91
N CYS A 179 1.21 22.50 -6.76
CA CYS A 179 1.73 21.13 -6.70
C CYS A 179 0.72 20.14 -7.28
N MET A 180 -0.57 20.23 -6.90
CA MET A 180 -1.60 19.34 -7.45
C MET A 180 -1.79 19.54 -8.95
N ARG A 181 -1.78 20.78 -9.46
CA ARG A 181 -1.88 21.03 -10.91
C ARG A 181 -0.67 20.50 -11.69
N GLN A 182 0.53 20.56 -11.12
CA GLN A 182 1.72 19.97 -11.73
C GLN A 182 1.62 18.44 -11.77
N LEU A 183 1.17 17.83 -10.68
CA LEU A 183 0.93 16.39 -10.61
C LEU A 183 -0.14 15.94 -11.62
N GLU A 184 -1.28 16.63 -11.68
CA GLU A 184 -2.34 16.42 -12.67
C GLU A 184 -1.80 16.49 -14.10
N LYS A 185 -0.99 17.51 -14.41
CA LYS A 185 -0.36 17.66 -15.73
C LYS A 185 0.59 16.49 -16.04
N PHE A 186 1.39 16.06 -15.07
CA PHE A 186 2.28 14.91 -15.24
C PHE A 186 1.48 13.64 -15.50
N VAL A 187 0.46 13.35 -14.69
CA VAL A 187 -0.40 12.18 -14.84
C VAL A 187 -1.02 12.14 -16.24
N ARG A 188 -1.53 13.27 -16.76
CA ARG A 188 -2.02 13.36 -18.15
C ARG A 188 -0.92 13.08 -19.18
N SER A 189 0.28 13.63 -18.99
CA SER A 189 1.40 13.46 -19.93
C SER A 189 1.86 12.00 -20.09
N VAL A 190 1.61 11.16 -19.08
CA VAL A 190 1.93 9.72 -19.10
C VAL A 190 0.71 8.85 -19.35
N HIS A 191 -0.44 9.44 -19.73
CA HIS A 191 -1.71 8.73 -19.91
C HIS A 191 -2.18 7.96 -18.66
N GLY A 192 -1.87 8.50 -17.49
CA GLY A 192 -2.37 8.02 -16.22
C GLY A 192 -3.76 8.60 -15.91
N PHE A 193 -4.34 8.08 -14.83
CA PHE A 193 -5.66 8.50 -14.35
C PHE A 193 -5.57 9.03 -12.92
N GLN A 194 -6.21 10.16 -12.67
CA GLN A 194 -6.42 10.66 -11.33
C GLN A 194 -7.61 9.95 -10.67
N MET A 195 -7.43 9.48 -9.46
CA MET A 195 -8.54 8.93 -8.69
C MET A 195 -9.50 10.05 -8.25
N LEU A 196 -10.77 9.92 -8.63
CA LEU A 196 -11.78 10.98 -8.51
C LEU A 196 -12.27 11.27 -7.08
N TYR A 197 -11.77 10.52 -6.08
CA TYR A 197 -12.00 10.85 -4.67
C TYR A 197 -11.14 12.04 -4.21
N ALA A 198 -9.97 12.25 -4.84
CA ALA A 198 -9.07 13.36 -4.52
C ALA A 198 -9.64 14.70 -5.01
N ASP A 199 -9.07 15.81 -4.51
CA ASP A 199 -9.38 17.14 -5.05
C ASP A 199 -8.94 17.22 -6.52
N CYS A 200 -9.80 17.76 -7.37
CA CYS A 200 -9.54 17.99 -8.79
C CYS A 200 -9.38 19.49 -9.07
N TYR A 201 -8.18 19.89 -9.50
CA TYR A 201 -7.84 21.25 -9.90
C TYR A 201 -7.78 21.43 -11.43
N MET A 202 -8.05 20.37 -12.20
CA MET A 202 -8.19 20.41 -13.65
C MET A 202 -9.41 21.23 -14.08
N ASN A 203 -9.31 21.91 -15.22
CA ASN A 203 -10.49 22.41 -15.91
C ASN A 203 -11.25 21.25 -16.62
N ARG A 204 -12.41 21.55 -17.20
CA ARG A 204 -13.27 20.53 -17.82
C ARG A 204 -12.60 19.88 -19.03
N GLU A 205 -11.86 20.67 -19.80
CA GLU A 205 -11.15 20.21 -21.00
C GLU A 205 -10.01 19.26 -20.62
N GLU A 206 -9.20 19.62 -19.63
CA GLU A 206 -8.13 18.81 -19.05
C GLU A 206 -8.68 17.49 -18.47
N PHE A 207 -9.88 17.53 -17.88
CA PHE A 207 -10.54 16.33 -17.37
C PHE A 207 -10.94 15.36 -18.49
N TRP A 208 -11.59 15.86 -19.54
CA TRP A 208 -12.01 15.01 -20.68
C TRP A 208 -10.86 14.64 -21.63
N GLU A 209 -9.69 15.28 -21.50
CA GLU A 209 -8.44 14.78 -22.08
C GLU A 209 -7.98 13.48 -21.38
N MET A 210 -8.21 13.37 -20.07
CA MET A 210 -7.80 12.22 -19.26
C MET A 210 -8.79 11.05 -19.35
N PHE A 211 -10.09 11.31 -19.42
CA PHE A 211 -11.15 10.30 -19.39
C PHE A 211 -11.96 10.26 -20.68
N ASP A 212 -12.39 9.08 -21.14
CA ASP A 212 -13.27 8.98 -22.30
C ASP A 212 -14.75 9.15 -21.93
N GLY A 213 -15.27 10.34 -22.22
CA GLY A 213 -16.66 10.71 -21.99
C GLY A 213 -17.65 10.16 -23.01
N SER A 214 -17.22 9.53 -24.11
CA SER A 214 -18.08 9.22 -25.26
C SER A 214 -19.30 8.37 -24.88
N LEU A 215 -19.07 7.25 -24.18
CA LEU A 215 -20.16 6.38 -23.72
C LEU A 215 -20.99 7.03 -22.62
N TYR A 216 -20.35 7.81 -21.76
CA TYR A 216 -20.99 8.50 -20.65
C TYR A 216 -22.00 9.56 -21.13
N HIS A 217 -21.60 10.43 -22.05
CA HIS A 217 -22.47 11.47 -22.61
C HIS A 217 -23.61 10.86 -23.43
N LYS A 218 -23.33 9.84 -24.24
CA LYS A 218 -24.36 9.10 -24.99
C LYS A 218 -25.42 8.50 -24.07
N LEU A 219 -25.01 7.94 -22.94
CA LEU A 219 -25.95 7.36 -21.97
C LEU A 219 -26.78 8.44 -21.27
N ARG A 220 -26.15 9.55 -20.88
CA ARG A 220 -26.85 10.69 -20.27
C ARG A 220 -27.92 11.26 -21.17
N GLU A 221 -27.63 11.41 -22.46
CA GLU A 221 -28.61 11.88 -23.44
C GLU A 221 -29.76 10.90 -23.61
N LYS A 222 -29.45 9.61 -23.82
CA LYS A 222 -30.46 8.57 -24.00
C LYS A 222 -31.43 8.47 -22.83
N LEU A 223 -30.96 8.72 -21.60
CA LEU A 223 -31.75 8.59 -20.38
C LEU A 223 -32.29 9.94 -19.86
N GLY A 224 -32.06 11.06 -20.55
CA GLY A 224 -32.51 12.38 -20.11
C GLY A 224 -31.90 12.82 -18.78
N CYS A 225 -30.63 12.49 -18.52
CA CYS A 225 -29.98 12.75 -17.23
C CYS A 225 -29.47 14.18 -17.06
N GLN A 226 -29.50 15.01 -18.11
CA GLN A 226 -28.87 16.34 -18.10
C GLN A 226 -29.46 17.26 -17.02
N ASP A 227 -30.78 17.25 -16.88
CA ASP A 227 -31.49 18.07 -15.90
C ASP A 227 -31.57 17.41 -14.52
N ALA A 228 -31.51 16.08 -14.47
CA ALA A 228 -31.69 15.31 -13.24
C ALA A 228 -30.40 15.16 -12.42
N PHE A 229 -29.24 15.08 -13.07
CA PHE A 229 -27.97 14.78 -12.40
C PHE A 229 -26.82 15.64 -12.92
N PRO A 230 -26.01 16.25 -12.02
CA PRO A 230 -24.80 16.96 -12.45
C PRO A 230 -23.82 16.00 -13.14
N GLU A 231 -22.97 16.56 -14.01
CA GLU A 231 -21.94 15.80 -14.69
C GLU A 231 -20.90 15.26 -13.70
N VAL A 232 -20.13 14.24 -14.09
CA VAL A 232 -19.04 13.70 -13.25
C VAL A 232 -18.03 14.81 -12.93
N TYR A 233 -17.64 15.62 -13.91
CA TYR A 233 -16.74 16.75 -13.69
C TYR A 233 -17.30 17.73 -12.65
N ASP A 234 -18.59 18.06 -12.77
CA ASP A 234 -19.26 18.99 -11.85
C ASP A 234 -19.24 18.45 -10.43
N LYS A 235 -19.31 17.14 -10.21
CA LYS A 235 -19.27 16.56 -8.85
C LYS A 235 -17.89 16.59 -8.19
N ILE A 236 -16.82 16.59 -8.98
CA ILE A 236 -15.45 16.45 -8.47
C ILE A 236 -14.70 17.76 -8.44
N CYS A 237 -15.12 18.75 -9.23
CA CYS A 237 -14.48 20.04 -9.25
C CYS A 237 -14.69 20.73 -7.90
N LYS A 238 -13.69 21.52 -7.47
CA LYS A 238 -13.73 22.19 -6.17
C LYS A 238 -14.99 23.05 -5.97
N ALA A 239 -15.55 23.60 -7.07
CA ALA A 239 -16.74 24.44 -7.05
C ALA A 239 -18.02 23.70 -6.61
N ALA A 240 -18.03 22.36 -6.55
CA ALA A 240 -19.16 21.59 -6.04
C ALA A 240 -18.98 21.09 -4.61
N ARG A 241 -17.81 21.30 -4.00
CA ARG A 241 -17.54 20.94 -2.60
C ARG A 241 -17.78 22.13 -1.63
N HIS A 242 -18.11 23.31 -2.15
CA HIS A 242 -18.42 24.55 -1.43
C HIS A 242 -19.57 25.28 -2.11
#